data_AF-Q2W7L7-F1
#
_entry.id   AF-Q2W7L7-F1
#
_cell.length_a   1.000
_cell.length_b   1.000
_cell.length_c   1.000
_cell.angle_alpha   90.00
_cell.angle_beta   90.00
_cell.angle_gamma   90.00
#
_symmetry.space_group_name_H-M   'P 1'
#
loop_
_entity.id
_entity.type
_entity.pdbx_description
1 polymer ?
#
loop_
_entity_poly.entity_id
_entity_poly.type
_entity_poly.pdbx_seq_one_letter_code
_entity_poly.pdbx_strand_id
1 'polypeptide(L)' 'MEKHWTCAADEMVAYFGREAVAVAARRAAELARRGDWPAADRAMLLLNRVERLNREKGMGRA' A
#
# COMPACT_ATOMS: atom_id res chain seq x y z
N MET A 1 -4.01 10.44 12.33
CA MET A 1 -4.01 9.07 11.76
C MET A 1 -3.60 9.07 10.29
N GLU A 2 -4.15 9.97 9.46
CA GLU A 2 -3.87 10.08 8.01
C GLU A 2 -2.40 10.37 7.62
N LYS A 3 -1.68 11.12 8.47
CA LYS A 3 -0.26 11.44 8.27
C LYS A 3 0.65 10.21 8.32
N HIS A 4 0.36 9.23 9.18
CA HIS A 4 1.19 8.03 9.32
C HIS A 4 1.10 7.12 8.09
N TRP A 5 -0.12 6.92 7.56
CA TRP A 5 -0.32 6.14 6.34
C TRP A 5 0.29 6.81 5.12
N THR A 6 0.30 8.15 5.07
CA THR A 6 0.93 8.90 3.99
C THR A 6 2.45 8.77 4.00
N CYS A 7 3.10 8.80 5.18
CA CYS A 7 4.55 8.61 5.29
C CYS A 7 4.97 7.19 4.86
N ALA A 8 4.29 6.16 5.39
CA ALA A 8 4.57 4.77 5.03
C ALA A 8 4.32 4.48 3.54
N ALA A 9 3.27 5.07 2.94
CA ALA A 9 3.00 4.91 1.52
C ALA A 9 4.06 5.59 0.64
N ASP A 10 4.53 6.79 1.02
CA ASP A 10 5.57 7.49 0.27
C ASP A 10 6.92 6.75 0.37
N GLU A 11 7.27 6.22 1.54
CA GLU A 11 8.43 5.34 1.73
C GLU A 11 8.34 4.07 0.86
N MET A 12 7.17 3.43 0.82
CA MET A 12 6.97 2.25 -0.03
C MET A 12 7.12 2.57 -1.52
N VAL A 13 6.56 3.69 -1.99
CA VAL A 13 6.70 4.10 -3.40
C VAL A 13 8.14 4.52 -3.70
N ALA A 14 8.83 5.19 -2.77
CA ALA A 14 10.23 5.56 -2.92
C ALA A 14 11.15 4.34 -3.01
N TYR A 15 10.89 3.29 -2.22
CA TYR A 15 11.73 2.10 -2.17
C TYR A 15 11.40 1.09 -3.28
N PHE A 16 10.12 0.77 -3.50
CA PHE A 16 9.68 -0.26 -4.45
C PHE A 16 9.27 0.28 -5.83
N GLY A 17 9.11 1.61 -5.99
CA GLY A 17 8.70 2.22 -7.24
C GLY A 17 7.37 1.66 -7.76
N ARG A 18 7.35 1.21 -9.01
CA ARG A 18 6.15 0.67 -9.68
C ARG A 18 5.56 -0.55 -8.97
N GLU A 19 6.41 -1.36 -8.32
CA GLU A 19 6.03 -2.60 -7.65
C GLU A 19 5.40 -2.38 -6.26
N ALA A 20 5.42 -1.14 -5.74
CA ALA A 20 4.92 -0.83 -4.40
C ALA A 20 3.47 -1.30 -4.17
N VAL A 21 2.63 -1.19 -5.21
CA VAL A 21 1.23 -1.65 -5.18
C VAL A 21 1.15 -3.16 -5.04
N ALA A 22 1.93 -3.92 -5.81
CA ALA A 22 1.95 -5.38 -5.75
C ALA A 22 2.42 -5.88 -4.38
N VAL A 23 3.44 -5.24 -3.80
CA VAL A 23 3.94 -5.55 -2.46
C VAL A 23 2.88 -5.26 -1.38
N ALA A 24 2.25 -4.09 -1.42
CA ALA A 24 1.20 -3.71 -0.48
C ALA A 24 -0.01 -4.66 -0.58
N ALA A 25 -0.43 -5.01 -1.81
CA ALA A 25 -1.54 -5.93 -2.06
C ALA A 25 -1.25 -7.33 -1.52
N ARG A 26 -0.04 -7.86 -1.77
CA ARG A 26 0.39 -9.16 -1.22
C ARG A 26 0.32 -9.18 0.30
N ARG A 27 0.72 -8.08 0.95
CA ARG A 27 0.71 -7.99 2.41
C ARG A 27 -0.71 -7.93 2.98
N ALA A 28 -1.61 -7.16 2.36
CA ALA A 28 -3.02 -7.14 2.76
C ALA A 28 -3.66 -8.54 2.64
N ALA A 29 -3.41 -9.25 1.53
CA ALA A 29 -3.91 -10.61 1.32
C ALA A 29 -3.33 -11.62 2.31
N GLU A 30 -2.06 -11.47 2.71
CA GLU A 30 -1.45 -12.32 3.74
C GLU A 30 -2.11 -12.14 5.11
N LEU A 31 -2.38 -10.89 5.52
CA LEU A 31 -3.03 -10.60 6.79
C LEU A 31 -4.48 -11.10 6.82
N ALA A 32 -5.21 -10.93 5.72
CA ALA A 32 -6.56 -11.48 5.56
C ALA A 32 -6.58 -13.02 5.69
N ARG A 33 -5.63 -13.72 5.05
CA ARG A 33 -5.51 -15.19 5.16
C ARG A 33 -5.19 -15.66 6.57
N ARG A 34 -4.48 -14.85 7.37
CA ARG A 34 -4.18 -15.14 8.78
C ARG A 34 -5.38 -14.89 9.70
N GLY A 35 -6.46 -14.28 9.20
CA GLY A 35 -7.65 -13.94 9.98
C GLY A 35 -7.48 -12.69 10.86
N ASP A 36 -6.38 -11.94 10.70
CA ASP A 36 -6.16 -10.66 11.40
C ASP A 36 -6.85 -9.54 10.62
N TRP A 37 -8.18 -9.46 10.79
CA TRP A 37 -9.02 -8.49 10.09
C TRP A 37 -8.65 -7.03 10.40
N PRO A 38 -8.35 -6.63 11.65
CA PRO A 38 -7.89 -5.26 11.93
C PRO A 38 -6.57 -4.91 11.24
N ALA A 39 -5.62 -5.85 11.14
CA ALA A 39 -4.38 -5.59 10.41
C ALA A 39 -4.59 -5.58 8.90
N ALA A 40 -5.47 -6.46 8.38
CA ALA A 40 -5.82 -6.49 6.96
C ALA A 40 -6.50 -5.18 6.51
N ASP A 41 -7.43 -4.65 7.30
CA ASP A 41 -8.09 -3.36 7.02
C ASP A 41 -7.07 -2.21 6.96
N ARG A 42 -6.17 -2.13 7.93
CA ARG A 42 -5.08 -1.15 7.93
C ARG A 42 -4.16 -1.29 6.71
N ALA A 43 -3.86 -2.53 6.31
CA ALA A 43 -3.04 -2.80 5.12
C ALA A 43 -3.78 -2.42 3.82
N MET A 44 -5.10 -2.56 3.77
CA MET A 44 -5.91 -2.06 2.65
C MET A 44 -5.93 -0.53 2.58
N LEU A 45 -6.02 0.16 3.72
CA LEU A 45 -5.91 1.62 3.75
C LEU A 45 -4.55 2.10 3.24
N LEU A 46 -3.48 1.40 3.62
CA LEU A 46 -2.14 1.66 3.10
C LEU A 46 -2.04 1.39 1.59
N LEU A 47 -2.58 0.26 1.12
CA LEU A 47 -2.62 -0.09 -0.31
C LEU A 47 -3.31 1.01 -1.14
N ASN A 48 -4.50 1.44 -0.73
CA ASN A 48 -5.22 2.52 -1.40
C ASN A 48 -4.38 3.81 -1.50
N ARG A 49 -3.60 4.11 -0.46
CA ARG A 49 -2.71 5.28 -0.45
C ARG A 49 -1.54 5.12 -1.40
N VAL A 50 -0.92 3.93 -1.42
CA VAL A 50 0.17 3.58 -2.34
C VAL A 50 -0.31 3.64 -3.79
N GLU A 51 -1.49 3.08 -4.11
CA GLU A 51 -2.07 3.14 -5.46
C GLU A 51 -2.29 4.58 -5.92
N ARG A 52 -2.83 5.43 -5.03
CA ARG A 52 -3.02 6.85 -5.32
C ARG A 52 -1.69 7.56 -5.60
N LEU A 53 -0.66 7.36 -4.76
CA LEU A 53 0.66 7.96 -4.97
C LEU A 53 1.33 7.45 -6.25
N ASN A 54 1.21 6.14 -6.54
CA ASN A 54 1.78 5.53 -7.74
C ASN A 54 1.12 6.10 -9.02
N ARG A 55 -0.19 6.37 -8.98
CA ARG A 55 -0.93 7.08 -10.04
C ARG A 55 -0.49 8.55 -10.15
N GLU A 56 -0.43 9.27 -9.03
CA GLU A 56 0.00 10.68 -8.99
C GLU A 56 1.43 10.87 -9.55
N LYS A 57 2.34 9.91 -9.31
CA LYS A 57 3.72 9.93 -9.81
C LYS A 57 3.88 9.36 -11.23
N GLY A 58 2.78 9.02 -11.92
CA GLY A 58 2.82 8.51 -13.31
C GLY A 58 3.46 7.12 -13.47
N MET A 59 3.60 6.38 -12.36
CA MET A 59 4.23 5.06 -12.31
C MET A 59 3.22 3.92 -12.51
N GLY A 60 1.91 4.22 -12.41
CA GLY A 60 0.81 3.31 -12.70
C GLY A 60 0.41 3.30 -14.18
N ARG A 61 1.22 2.69 -15.04
CA ARG A 61 0.79 2.18 -16.36
C ARG A 61 1.75 1.07 -16.80
N ALA A 62 1.22 -0.14 -16.87
CA ALA A 62 1.62 -1.20 -17.79
C ALA A 62 0.37 -1.54 -18.61
#